data_AF-L8GTG4-F1
#
_entry.id   AF-L8GTG4-F1
#
_cell.length_a   1.000
_cell.length_b   1.000
_cell.length_c   1.000
_cell.angle_alpha   90.00
_cell.angle_beta   90.00
_cell.angle_gamma   90.00
#
_symmetry.space_group_name_H-M   'P 1'
#
loop_
_entity.id
_entity.type
_entity.pdbx_description
1 polymer ?
#
loop_
_entity_poly.entity_id
_entity_poly.type
_entity_poly.pdbx_seq_one_letter_code
_entity_poly.pdbx_strand_id
1 'polypeptide(L)'
;MRSALLAALATLAVLFFFVSAPAAAQDDFAQQLANALPANYGQLKDQVAALQANLTAQIAAVQSSLAAVAANVKYIKSLEQLGNLTEASTCTTLDCVRTPINQLDDLIMQLYATRLSFAVQAGFIKYQAGQDVLDPSRESVVLAAAAANAVANGLPSYVGSVLYGNYCMLYVSKRLEVETLNEAYNAGLPMPVQHAD
;
A
#
# COMPACT_ATOMS: atom_id res chain seq x y z
N MET A 1 -7.43 22.60 20.00
CA MET A 1 -8.35 22.14 21.07
C MET A 1 -8.87 23.26 21.97
N ARG A 2 -8.06 24.23 22.42
CA ARG A 2 -8.54 25.35 23.27
C ARG A 2 -9.53 26.32 22.59
N SER A 3 -9.40 26.53 21.28
CA SER A 3 -10.24 27.49 20.55
C SER A 3 -11.69 27.02 20.33
N ALA A 4 -11.94 25.71 20.35
CA ALA A 4 -13.28 25.13 20.18
C ALA A 4 -14.10 25.19 21.48
N LEU A 5 -13.45 25.13 22.65
CA LEU A 5 -14.11 25.21 23.95
C LEU A 5 -14.63 26.62 24.24
N LEU A 6 -13.91 27.66 23.79
CA LEU A 6 -14.28 29.06 23.96
C LEU A 6 -15.52 29.45 23.13
N ALA A 7 -15.69 28.85 21.95
CA ALA A 7 -16.88 29.07 21.12
C ALA A 7 -18.15 28.48 21.75
N ALA A 8 -18.04 27.29 22.37
CA ALA A 8 -19.15 26.62 23.05
C ALA A 8 -19.62 27.36 24.33
N LEU A 9 -18.69 28.00 25.05
CA LEU A 9 -18.99 28.80 26.23
C LEU A 9 -19.64 30.16 25.89
N ALA A 10 -19.29 30.76 24.74
CA ALA A 10 -19.93 31.98 24.26
C ALA A 10 -21.39 31.76 23.83
N THR A 11 -21.70 30.59 23.25
CA THR A 11 -23.09 30.22 22.89
C THR A 11 -23.97 29.90 24.09
N LEU A 12 -23.40 29.46 25.21
CA LEU A 12 -24.18 29.15 26.42
C LEU A 12 -24.54 30.41 27.24
N ALA A 13 -23.76 31.49 27.10
CA ALA A 13 -23.99 32.75 27.81
C ALA A 13 -25.18 33.57 27.25
N VAL A 14 -25.61 33.30 26.01
CA VAL A 14 -26.75 33.99 25.37
C VAL A 14 -28.10 33.45 25.88
N LEU A 15 -28.12 32.29 26.55
CA LEU A 15 -29.35 31.63 27.01
C LEU A 15 -29.88 32.12 28.39
N PHE A 16 -29.13 32.94 29.13
CA PHE A 16 -29.48 33.27 30.53
C PHE A 16 -29.72 34.75 30.86
N PHE A 17 -29.51 35.67 29.92
CA PHE A 17 -29.96 37.06 30.08
C PHE A 17 -31.14 37.29 29.14
N PHE A 18 -32.27 37.71 29.68
CA PHE A 18 -33.41 38.44 29.08
C PHE A 18 -34.74 37.95 29.64
N VAL A 19 -34.95 38.26 30.93
CA VAL A 19 -36.30 38.39 31.47
C VAL A 19 -36.85 39.73 30.96
N SER A 20 -38.05 39.69 30.38
CA SER A 20 -38.86 40.79 29.81
C SER A 20 -38.51 41.30 28.39
N ALA A 21 -39.01 40.61 27.36
CA ALA A 21 -39.20 41.13 26.00
C ALA A 21 -40.70 41.07 25.61
N PRO A 22 -41.21 42.00 24.79
CA PRO A 22 -42.62 42.05 24.41
C PRO A 22 -43.00 40.83 23.52
N ALA A 23 -44.26 40.38 23.61
CA ALA A 23 -44.77 39.16 22.98
C ALA A 23 -44.49 39.02 21.46
N ALA A 24 -44.28 40.12 20.73
CA ALA A 24 -43.90 40.10 19.31
C ALA A 24 -42.47 39.60 19.03
N ALA A 25 -41.55 39.69 20.01
CA ALA A 25 -40.18 39.18 19.89
C ALA A 25 -40.09 37.66 20.15
N GLN A 26 -41.12 37.08 20.79
CA GLN A 26 -41.18 35.65 21.11
C GLN A 26 -41.57 34.80 19.89
N ASP A 27 -42.47 35.31 19.04
CA ASP A 27 -42.84 34.66 17.77
C ASP A 27 -41.70 34.68 16.75
N ASP A 28 -40.96 35.80 16.65
CA ASP A 28 -39.82 35.93 15.73
C ASP A 28 -38.66 35.00 16.14
N PHE A 29 -38.43 34.81 17.45
CA PHE A 29 -37.43 33.86 17.95
C PHE A 29 -37.83 32.40 17.71
N ALA A 30 -39.10 32.04 17.94
CA ALA A 30 -39.59 30.68 17.67
C ALA A 30 -39.48 30.34 16.17
N GLN A 31 -39.75 31.31 15.31
CA GLN A 31 -39.64 31.15 13.86
C GLN A 31 -38.18 31.08 13.38
N GLN A 32 -37.29 31.90 13.95
CA GLN A 32 -35.85 31.82 13.67
C GLN A 32 -35.24 30.49 14.15
N LEU A 33 -35.67 29.99 15.32
CA LEU A 33 -35.24 28.70 15.85
C LEU A 33 -35.75 27.53 14.99
N ALA A 34 -37.03 27.58 14.56
CA ALA A 34 -37.62 26.58 13.68
C ALA A 34 -36.94 26.52 12.29
N ASN A 35 -36.46 27.65 11.78
CA ASN A 35 -35.74 27.72 10.51
C ASN A 35 -34.26 27.33 10.63
N ALA A 36 -33.61 27.60 11.77
CA ALA A 36 -32.20 27.28 11.99
C ALA A 36 -31.96 25.81 12.36
N LEU A 37 -32.90 25.15 13.05
CA LEU A 37 -32.74 23.75 13.47
C LEU A 37 -32.49 22.78 12.29
N PRO A 38 -33.28 22.81 11.20
CA PRO A 38 -33.08 21.93 10.05
C PRO A 38 -31.74 22.16 9.34
N ALA A 39 -31.32 23.43 9.23
CA ALA A 39 -30.03 23.78 8.63
C ALA A 39 -28.85 23.31 9.49
N ASN A 40 -28.92 23.52 10.80
CA ASN A 40 -27.92 23.05 11.77
C ASN A 40 -27.87 21.52 11.83
N TYR A 41 -29.02 20.83 11.71
CA TYR A 41 -29.09 19.37 11.60
C TYR A 41 -28.48 18.85 10.29
N GLY A 42 -28.72 19.53 9.16
CA GLY A 42 -28.09 19.22 7.89
C GLY A 42 -26.57 19.37 7.95
N GLN A 43 -26.08 20.48 8.49
CA GLN A 43 -24.65 20.70 8.71
C GLN A 43 -24.03 19.65 9.65
N LEU A 44 -24.71 19.30 10.74
CA LEU A 44 -24.24 18.26 11.65
C LEU A 44 -24.17 16.90 10.95
N LYS A 45 -25.15 16.55 10.12
CA LYS A 45 -25.16 15.32 9.33
C LYS A 45 -23.99 15.27 8.34
N ASP A 46 -23.72 16.37 7.65
CA ASP A 46 -22.60 16.47 6.71
C ASP A 46 -21.25 16.37 7.43
N GLN A 47 -21.13 17.02 8.59
CA GLN A 47 -19.93 16.91 9.45
C GLN A 47 -19.71 15.47 9.94
N VAL A 48 -20.78 14.76 10.35
CA VAL A 48 -20.71 13.35 10.75
C VAL A 48 -20.31 12.47 9.57
N ALA A 49 -20.86 12.70 8.37
CA ALA A 49 -20.50 11.94 7.17
C ALA A 49 -19.04 12.17 6.76
N ALA A 50 -18.56 13.42 6.81
CA ALA A 50 -17.16 13.76 6.54
C ALA A 50 -16.21 13.15 7.58
N LEU A 51 -16.59 13.17 8.87
CA LEU A 51 -15.83 12.54 9.93
C LEU A 51 -15.77 11.02 9.74
N GLN A 52 -16.89 10.39 9.38
CA GLN A 52 -16.95 8.96 9.09
C GLN A 52 -16.05 8.58 7.91
N ALA A 53 -16.11 9.33 6.80
CA ALA A 53 -15.25 9.10 5.64
C ALA A 53 -13.76 9.26 5.98
N ASN A 54 -13.42 10.29 6.76
CA ASN A 54 -12.05 10.52 7.22
C ASN A 54 -11.56 9.38 8.13
N LEU A 55 -12.38 8.95 9.08
CA LEU A 55 -12.05 7.83 9.97
C LEU A 55 -11.87 6.52 9.19
N THR A 56 -12.73 6.24 8.21
CA THR A 56 -12.58 5.06 7.34
C THR A 56 -11.27 5.11 6.55
N ALA A 57 -10.90 6.26 5.99
CA ALA A 57 -9.63 6.42 5.29
C ALA A 57 -8.41 6.22 6.22
N GLN A 58 -8.48 6.75 7.45
CA GLN A 58 -7.42 6.53 8.45
C GLN A 58 -7.30 5.06 8.86
N ILE A 59 -8.42 4.36 9.07
CA ILE A 59 -8.42 2.92 9.38
C ILE A 59 -7.75 2.12 8.25
N ALA A 60 -8.11 2.41 7.00
CA ALA A 60 -7.49 1.75 5.84
C ALA A 60 -5.97 2.01 5.76
N ALA A 61 -5.54 3.26 6.03
CA ALA A 61 -4.12 3.61 6.05
C ALA A 61 -3.35 2.88 7.17
N VAL A 62 -3.93 2.76 8.37
CA VAL A 62 -3.33 2.02 9.49
C VAL A 62 -3.25 0.53 9.19
N GLN A 63 -4.30 -0.07 8.62
CA GLN A 63 -4.31 -1.48 8.23
C GLN A 63 -3.22 -1.78 7.19
N SER A 64 -3.06 -0.90 6.19
CA SER A 64 -1.98 -1.01 5.20
C SER A 64 -0.58 -0.93 5.84
N SER A 65 -0.40 0.02 6.77
CA SER A 65 0.87 0.18 7.50
C SER A 65 1.19 -1.04 8.38
N LEU A 66 0.18 -1.58 9.05
CA LEU A 66 0.32 -2.79 9.87
C LEU A 66 0.68 -4.02 9.02
N ALA A 67 0.06 -4.17 7.84
CA ALA A 67 0.40 -5.25 6.91
C ALA A 67 1.85 -5.16 6.43
N ALA A 68 2.34 -3.95 6.12
CA ALA A 68 3.74 -3.73 5.74
C ALA A 68 4.71 -4.07 6.90
N VAL A 69 4.38 -3.66 8.13
CA VAL A 69 5.18 -4.01 9.31
C VAL A 69 5.19 -5.52 9.55
N ALA A 70 4.05 -6.19 9.43
CA ALA A 70 3.96 -7.64 9.59
C ALA A 70 4.81 -8.40 8.56
N ALA A 71 4.82 -7.95 7.29
CA ALA A 71 5.68 -8.51 6.25
C ALA A 71 7.17 -8.34 6.60
N ASN A 72 7.57 -7.15 7.07
CA ASN A 72 8.96 -6.90 7.49
C ASN A 72 9.38 -7.75 8.69
N VAL A 73 8.50 -7.93 9.68
CA VAL A 73 8.76 -8.81 10.83
C VAL A 73 8.92 -10.26 10.38
N LYS A 74 8.10 -10.74 9.44
CA LYS A 74 8.24 -12.09 8.86
C LYS A 74 9.60 -12.24 8.18
N TYR A 75 10.00 -11.27 7.37
CA TYR A 75 11.30 -11.27 6.68
C TYR A 75 12.47 -11.34 7.67
N ILE A 76 12.48 -10.51 8.71
CA ILE A 76 13.53 -10.51 9.75
C ILE A 76 13.63 -11.88 10.42
N LYS A 77 12.49 -12.48 10.80
CA LYS A 77 12.48 -13.83 11.40
C LYS A 77 13.02 -14.89 10.44
N SER A 78 12.69 -14.81 9.15
CA SER A 78 13.25 -15.72 8.14
C SER A 78 14.76 -15.55 8.00
N LEU A 79 15.29 -14.32 8.07
CA LEU A 79 16.74 -14.08 8.07
C LEU A 79 17.45 -14.64 9.32
N GLU A 80 16.85 -14.48 10.50
CA GLU A 80 17.38 -15.07 11.74
C GLU A 80 17.45 -16.60 11.65
N GLN A 81 16.44 -17.22 11.03
CA GLN A 81 16.41 -18.67 10.80
C GLN A 81 17.49 -19.13 9.82
N LEU A 82 17.85 -18.31 8.82
CA LEU A 82 18.94 -18.64 7.90
C LEU A 82 20.30 -18.80 8.60
N GLY A 83 20.55 -18.01 9.65
CA GLY A 83 21.81 -18.06 10.42
C GLY A 83 22.03 -19.40 11.13
N ASN A 84 21.00 -20.24 11.23
CA ASN A 84 21.00 -21.51 11.93
C ASN A 84 20.64 -22.70 11.04
N LEU A 85 20.75 -22.58 9.70
CA LEU A 85 20.49 -23.71 8.81
C LEU A 85 21.54 -24.80 9.03
N THR A 86 21.07 -26.05 9.11
CA THR A 86 21.94 -27.22 9.12
C THR A 86 22.75 -27.27 7.83
N GLU A 87 24.07 -27.49 7.94
CA GLU A 87 24.92 -27.65 6.77
C GLU A 87 24.50 -28.90 6.00
N ALA A 88 24.22 -28.75 4.70
CA ALA A 88 23.71 -29.84 3.86
C ALA A 88 24.60 -31.09 3.87
N SER A 89 25.92 -30.92 4.00
CA SER A 89 26.91 -32.00 4.05
C SER A 89 26.79 -32.89 5.30
N THR A 90 26.16 -32.38 6.36
CA THR A 90 25.98 -33.08 7.64
C THR A 90 24.66 -33.85 7.73
N CYS A 91 23.75 -33.66 6.77
CA CYS A 91 22.46 -34.30 6.75
C CYS A 91 22.53 -35.76 6.32
N THR A 92 21.96 -36.66 7.14
CA THR A 92 21.90 -38.11 6.87
C THR A 92 20.50 -38.61 6.51
N THR A 93 19.48 -37.75 6.59
CA THR A 93 18.10 -38.07 6.25
C THR A 93 17.52 -37.06 5.24
N LEU A 94 16.51 -37.48 4.50
CA LEU A 94 15.84 -36.64 3.52
C LEU A 94 15.14 -35.42 4.17
N ASP A 95 14.56 -35.62 5.35
CA ASP A 95 13.89 -34.54 6.09
C ASP A 95 14.87 -33.48 6.61
N CYS A 96 16.11 -33.88 6.92
CA CYS A 96 17.18 -32.96 7.29
C CYS A 96 17.49 -31.97 6.16
N VAL A 97 17.41 -32.41 4.89
CA VAL A 97 17.68 -31.55 3.72
C VAL A 97 16.43 -30.77 3.29
N ARG A 98 15.24 -31.39 3.34
CA ARG A 98 13.98 -30.76 2.91
C ARG A 98 13.56 -29.60 3.79
N THR A 99 13.82 -29.67 5.10
CA THR A 99 13.42 -28.61 6.03
C THR A 99 14.11 -27.28 5.71
N PRO A 100 15.46 -27.22 5.58
CA PRO A 100 16.17 -26.04 5.08
C PRO A 100 15.72 -25.57 3.70
N ILE A 101 15.46 -26.48 2.75
CA ILE A 101 14.96 -26.11 1.40
C ILE A 101 13.65 -25.34 1.49
N ASN A 102 12.67 -25.86 2.24
CA ASN A 102 11.38 -25.18 2.38
C ASN A 102 11.53 -23.79 3.02
N GLN A 103 12.43 -23.64 3.99
CA GLN A 103 12.72 -22.35 4.63
C GLN A 103 13.36 -21.36 3.65
N LEU A 104 14.27 -21.83 2.79
CA LEU A 104 14.88 -21.03 1.73
C LEU A 104 13.85 -20.62 0.68
N ASP A 105 12.98 -21.53 0.25
CA ASP A 105 11.92 -21.26 -0.73
C ASP A 105 10.93 -20.20 -0.23
N ASP A 106 10.52 -20.29 1.05
CA ASP A 106 9.68 -19.28 1.69
C ASP A 106 10.33 -17.90 1.73
N LEU A 107 11.65 -17.83 1.94
CA LEU A 107 12.38 -16.58 1.93
C LEU A 107 12.57 -16.03 0.51
N ILE A 108 12.88 -16.90 -0.46
CA ILE A 108 12.98 -16.54 -1.88
C ILE A 108 11.68 -15.91 -2.32
N MET A 109 10.53 -16.47 -1.94
CA MET A 109 9.22 -15.89 -2.27
C MET A 109 8.98 -14.53 -1.61
N GLN A 110 9.43 -14.32 -0.37
CA GLN A 110 9.36 -13.01 0.28
C GLN A 110 10.23 -11.96 -0.42
N LEU A 111 11.48 -12.30 -0.73
CA LEU A 111 12.40 -11.45 -1.48
C LEU A 111 11.87 -11.13 -2.87
N TYR A 112 11.23 -12.11 -3.51
CA TYR A 112 10.67 -11.93 -4.83
C TYR A 112 9.45 -11.01 -4.81
N ALA A 113 8.58 -11.11 -3.81
CA ALA A 113 7.49 -10.16 -3.60
C ALA A 113 8.01 -8.72 -3.43
N THR A 114 9.09 -8.53 -2.65
CA THR A 114 9.76 -7.23 -2.54
C THR A 114 10.32 -6.76 -3.88
N ARG A 115 10.98 -7.63 -4.65
CA ARG A 115 11.46 -7.28 -6.00
C ARG A 115 10.32 -6.84 -6.92
N LEU A 116 9.16 -7.48 -6.84
CA LEU A 116 7.98 -7.15 -7.64
C LEU A 116 7.37 -5.80 -7.25
N SER A 117 7.39 -5.39 -5.98
CA SER A 117 6.94 -4.04 -5.61
C SER A 117 7.82 -2.93 -6.20
N PHE A 118 9.14 -3.16 -6.27
CA PHE A 118 10.04 -2.26 -6.99
C PHE A 118 9.79 -2.25 -8.50
N ALA A 119 9.44 -3.40 -9.09
CA ALA A 119 9.08 -3.48 -10.50
C ALA A 119 7.83 -2.63 -10.79
N VAL A 120 6.77 -2.77 -9.98
CA VAL A 120 5.56 -1.94 -10.09
C VAL A 120 5.88 -0.44 -9.99
N GLN A 121 6.70 -0.04 -9.02
CA GLN A 121 7.12 1.36 -8.89
C GLN A 121 7.93 1.83 -10.12
N ALA A 122 8.79 0.97 -10.67
CA ALA A 122 9.51 1.28 -11.91
C ALA A 122 8.56 1.49 -13.09
N GLY A 123 7.49 0.69 -13.20
CA GLY A 123 6.43 0.88 -14.20
C GLY A 123 5.80 2.27 -14.12
N PHE A 124 5.44 2.74 -12.92
CA PHE A 124 4.93 4.10 -12.74
C PHE A 124 5.93 5.18 -13.12
N ILE A 125 7.21 5.01 -12.79
CA ILE A 125 8.29 5.96 -13.14
C ILE A 125 8.49 6.01 -14.66
N LYS A 126 8.55 4.85 -15.33
CA LYS A 126 8.65 4.74 -16.79
C LYS A 126 7.50 5.47 -17.46
N TYR A 127 6.27 5.23 -16.99
CA TYR A 127 5.09 5.93 -17.50
C TYR A 127 5.22 7.46 -17.35
N GLN A 128 5.59 7.97 -16.17
CA GLN A 128 5.75 9.42 -15.95
C GLN A 128 6.83 10.02 -16.86
N ALA A 129 7.84 9.22 -17.23
CA ALA A 129 8.90 9.60 -18.15
C ALA A 129 8.56 9.37 -19.64
N GLY A 130 7.36 8.85 -19.96
CA GLY A 130 6.98 8.49 -21.33
C GLY A 130 7.78 7.31 -21.90
N GLN A 131 8.30 6.43 -21.05
CA GLN A 131 9.07 5.25 -21.42
C GLN A 131 8.19 4.01 -21.45
N ASP A 132 8.51 3.09 -22.35
CA ASP A 132 7.87 1.78 -22.44
C ASP A 132 8.27 0.89 -21.24
N VAL A 133 7.35 0.02 -20.81
CA VAL A 133 7.64 -1.05 -19.85
C VAL A 133 8.70 -2.00 -20.41
N LEU A 134 8.64 -2.28 -21.71
CA LEU A 134 9.58 -3.14 -22.41
C LEU A 134 10.92 -2.42 -22.63
N ASP A 135 11.98 -2.95 -22.03
CA ASP A 135 13.35 -2.44 -22.21
C ASP A 135 14.32 -3.59 -22.51
N PRO A 136 14.41 -4.03 -23.78
CA PRO A 136 15.29 -5.12 -24.19
C PRO A 136 16.77 -4.86 -23.84
N SER A 137 17.19 -3.59 -23.83
CA SER A 137 18.56 -3.21 -23.52
C SER A 137 18.88 -3.53 -22.06
N ARG A 138 17.99 -3.15 -21.14
CA ARG A 138 18.11 -3.47 -19.71
C ARG A 138 17.98 -4.97 -19.45
N GLU A 139 17.05 -5.64 -20.11
CA GLU A 139 16.83 -7.08 -19.95
C GLU A 139 18.09 -7.89 -20.29
N SER A 140 18.77 -7.55 -21.38
CA SER A 140 20.02 -8.21 -21.79
C SER A 140 21.13 -8.10 -20.72
N VAL A 141 21.26 -6.92 -20.09
CA VAL A 141 22.22 -6.66 -19.02
C VAL A 141 21.87 -7.45 -17.76
N VAL A 142 20.59 -7.51 -17.39
CA VAL A 142 20.13 -8.27 -16.22
C VAL A 142 20.37 -9.77 -16.41
N LEU A 143 20.12 -10.31 -17.60
CA LEU A 143 20.38 -11.73 -17.91
C LEU A 143 21.87 -12.07 -17.85
N ALA A 144 22.74 -11.21 -18.42
CA ALA A 144 24.18 -11.40 -18.35
C ALA A 144 24.69 -11.36 -16.88
N ALA A 145 24.19 -10.41 -16.08
CA ALA A 145 24.52 -10.32 -14.66
C ALA A 145 24.02 -11.54 -13.87
N ALA A 146 22.82 -12.05 -14.16
CA ALA A 146 22.28 -13.23 -13.52
C ALA A 146 23.12 -14.49 -13.82
N ALA A 147 23.54 -14.66 -15.07
CA ALA A 147 24.44 -15.75 -15.47
C ALA A 147 25.79 -15.67 -14.75
N ALA A 148 26.38 -14.48 -14.66
CA ALA A 148 27.63 -14.26 -13.92
C ALA A 148 27.47 -14.53 -12.42
N ASN A 149 26.38 -14.09 -11.81
CA ASN A 149 26.08 -14.34 -10.40
C ASN A 149 25.90 -15.82 -10.08
N ALA A 150 25.28 -16.60 -10.98
CA ALA A 150 25.18 -18.06 -10.81
C ALA A 150 26.57 -18.70 -10.75
N VAL A 151 27.47 -18.35 -11.68
CA VAL A 151 28.85 -18.84 -11.71
C VAL A 151 29.62 -18.46 -10.44
N ALA A 152 29.46 -17.20 -9.98
CA ALA A 152 30.11 -16.73 -8.75
C ALA A 152 29.66 -17.51 -7.49
N ASN A 153 28.49 -18.15 -7.52
CA ASN A 153 27.96 -18.98 -6.45
C ASN A 153 28.12 -20.49 -6.71
N GLY A 154 29.01 -20.87 -7.63
CA GLY A 154 29.32 -22.29 -7.91
C GLY A 154 28.24 -23.03 -8.70
N LEU A 155 27.30 -22.32 -9.31
CA LEU A 155 26.23 -22.89 -10.13
C LEU A 155 26.56 -22.75 -11.64
N PRO A 156 26.02 -23.63 -12.49
CA PRO A 156 26.08 -23.43 -13.93
C PRO A 156 25.45 -22.09 -14.36
N SER A 157 26.05 -21.41 -15.34
CA SER A 157 25.57 -20.10 -15.83
C SER A 157 24.11 -20.11 -16.31
N TYR A 158 23.65 -21.24 -16.84
CA TYR A 158 22.26 -21.39 -17.28
C TYR A 158 21.26 -21.25 -16.13
N VAL A 159 21.64 -21.55 -14.88
CA VAL A 159 20.75 -21.45 -13.72
C VAL A 159 20.28 -20.00 -13.53
N GLY A 160 21.22 -19.05 -13.59
CA GLY A 160 20.89 -17.62 -13.52
C GLY A 160 20.07 -17.16 -14.72
N SER A 161 20.40 -17.65 -15.91
CA SER A 161 19.69 -17.32 -17.15
C SER A 161 18.25 -17.83 -17.14
N VAL A 162 17.99 -19.02 -16.60
CA VAL A 162 16.63 -19.59 -16.46
C VAL A 162 15.84 -18.82 -15.41
N LEU A 163 16.43 -18.60 -14.23
CA LEU A 163 15.74 -17.91 -13.14
C LEU A 163 15.35 -16.48 -13.53
N TYR A 164 16.18 -15.77 -14.29
CA TYR A 164 15.90 -14.40 -14.72
C TYR A 164 15.24 -14.31 -16.10
N GLY A 165 15.25 -15.39 -16.88
CA GLY A 165 14.84 -15.45 -18.28
C GLY A 165 13.34 -15.43 -18.55
N ASN A 166 13.02 -15.79 -19.79
CA ASN A 166 11.64 -15.89 -20.25
C ASN A 166 10.88 -16.89 -19.39
N TYR A 167 9.73 -16.45 -18.87
CA TYR A 167 8.80 -17.15 -17.97
C TYR A 167 9.12 -17.15 -16.46
N CYS A 168 10.22 -16.54 -16.00
CA CYS A 168 10.48 -16.37 -14.57
C CYS A 168 10.53 -14.89 -14.17
N MET A 169 11.65 -14.41 -13.64
CA MET A 169 11.63 -13.17 -12.85
C MET A 169 11.40 -11.91 -13.69
N LEU A 170 11.97 -11.80 -14.88
CA LEU A 170 11.76 -10.63 -15.76
C LEU A 170 10.37 -10.65 -16.39
N TYR A 171 9.90 -11.81 -16.85
CA TYR A 171 8.58 -11.94 -17.46
C TYR A 171 7.45 -11.51 -16.52
N VAL A 172 7.44 -12.06 -15.30
CA VAL A 172 6.39 -11.74 -14.30
C VAL A 172 6.48 -10.27 -13.87
N SER A 173 7.68 -9.68 -13.80
CA SER A 173 7.82 -8.23 -13.52
C SER A 173 7.12 -7.38 -14.57
N LYS A 174 7.39 -7.63 -15.85
CA LYS A 174 6.79 -6.86 -16.96
C LYS A 174 5.29 -7.03 -16.99
N ARG A 175 4.81 -8.26 -16.83
CA ARG A 175 3.39 -8.56 -16.75
C ARG A 175 2.72 -7.80 -15.61
N LEU A 176 3.29 -7.82 -14.42
CA LEU A 176 2.73 -7.14 -13.25
C LEU A 176 2.76 -5.61 -13.40
N GLU A 177 3.84 -5.05 -13.97
CA GLU A 177 3.93 -3.63 -14.33
C GLU A 177 2.76 -3.25 -15.26
N VAL A 178 2.54 -4.01 -16.33
CA VAL A 178 1.47 -3.78 -17.31
C VAL A 178 0.08 -3.92 -16.70
N GLU A 179 -0.18 -5.01 -15.97
CA GLU A 179 -1.48 -5.26 -15.31
C GLU A 179 -1.83 -4.10 -14.37
N THR A 180 -0.87 -3.65 -13.55
CA THR A 180 -1.09 -2.55 -12.59
C THR A 180 -1.36 -1.21 -13.29
N LEU A 181 -0.60 -0.89 -14.35
CA LEU A 181 -0.80 0.34 -15.12
C LEU A 181 -2.15 0.34 -15.84
N ASN A 182 -2.57 -0.80 -16.38
CA ASN A 182 -3.86 -0.97 -17.06
C ASN A 182 -5.05 -0.90 -16.07
N GLU A 183 -4.91 -1.45 -14.86
CA GLU A 183 -5.91 -1.28 -13.79
C GLU A 183 -6.05 0.19 -13.39
N ALA A 184 -4.93 0.91 -13.24
CA ALA A 184 -4.92 2.34 -12.97
C ALA A 184 -5.62 3.13 -14.10
N TYR A 185 -5.37 2.80 -15.37
CA TYR A 185 -6.08 3.37 -16.51
C TYR A 185 -7.59 3.15 -16.43
N ASN A 186 -8.01 1.90 -16.19
CA ASN A 186 -9.42 1.53 -16.10
C ASN A 186 -10.14 2.21 -14.92
N ALA A 187 -9.40 2.57 -13.87
CA ALA A 187 -9.91 3.38 -12.75
C ALA A 187 -10.05 4.88 -13.08
N GLY A 188 -9.82 5.29 -14.33
CA GLY A 188 -9.97 6.67 -14.80
C GLY A 188 -8.73 7.54 -14.57
N LEU A 189 -7.59 6.94 -14.23
CA LEU A 189 -6.32 7.67 -14.18
C LEU A 189 -5.77 7.85 -15.61
N PRO A 190 -5.08 8.95 -15.93
CA PRO A 190 -4.64 9.28 -17.29
C PRO A 190 -3.44 8.43 -17.79
N MET A 191 -3.48 7.11 -17.61
CA MET A 191 -2.40 6.16 -17.95
C MET A 191 -2.62 5.60 -19.38
N PRO A 192 -1.58 5.25 -20.16
CA PRO A 192 -1.73 4.55 -21.43
C PRO A 192 -1.91 3.05 -21.19
N VAL A 193 -2.61 2.37 -22.11
CA VAL A 193 -2.62 0.91 -22.15
C VAL A 193 -1.22 0.42 -22.51
N GLN A 194 -0.69 -0.53 -21.75
CA GLN A 194 0.60 -1.18 -22.01
C GLN A 194 0.37 -2.66 -22.37
N HIS A 195 1.30 -3.26 -23.12
CA HIS A 195 1.32 -4.68 -23.49
C HIS A 195 2.56 -5.34 -22.91
N ALA A 196 2.45 -6.62 -22.52
CA ALA A 196 3.51 -7.35 -21.84
C ALA A 196 4.36 -8.21 -22.80
N ASP A 197 3.97 -8.24 -24.07
CA ASP A 197 4.37 -9.17 -25.13
C ASP A 197 4.82 -8.47 -26.43
#